data_AF-A0A451AEU8-F1
#
_entry.id   AF-A0A451AEU8-F1
#
_cell.length_a   1.000
_cell.length_b   1.000
_cell.length_c   1.000
_cell.angle_alpha   90.00
_cell.angle_beta   90.00
_cell.angle_gamma   90.00
#
_symmetry.space_group_name_H-M   'P 1'
#
loop_
_entity.id
_entity.type
_entity.pdbx_description
1 polymer ?
#
loop_
_entity_poly.entity_id
_entity_poly.type
_entity_poly.pdbx_seq_one_letter_code
_entity_poly.pdbx_strand_id
1 'polypeptide(L)'
;SAKSSEALRELAGNYAKYLESHPEALFADVCFTTNTGRSHFEHRLALVAGSSAEAQGRIDSADYIVGKAGWEKSKVVFLFTGQGSEYPNMGRQLYETQPLFREILNQCDAVLRPLNVPLLDLLYSDDPNPDIVLSTDMTYLQPTL
;
A
#
# COMPACT_ATOMS: atom_id res chain seq x y z
N SER A 1 5.62 -11.17 14.89
CA SER A 1 6.80 -10.67 15.63
C SER A 1 7.29 -11.68 16.64
N ALA A 2 8.54 -11.60 17.09
CA ALA A 2 9.12 -12.48 18.11
C ALA A 2 10.12 -11.75 19.02
N LYS A 3 10.61 -12.43 20.06
CA LYS A 3 11.58 -11.90 21.03
C LYS A 3 13.04 -12.00 20.56
N SER A 4 13.31 -12.73 19.47
CA SER A 4 14.62 -12.83 18.83
C SER A 4 14.50 -12.99 17.32
N SER A 5 15.60 -12.81 16.59
CA SER A 5 15.67 -13.02 15.13
C SER A 5 15.44 -14.48 14.74
N GLU A 6 15.89 -15.42 15.56
CA GLU A 6 15.77 -16.86 15.31
C GLU A 6 14.31 -17.30 15.46
N ALA A 7 13.66 -16.88 16.56
CA ALA A 7 12.25 -17.16 16.79
C ALA A 7 11.35 -16.49 15.75
N LEU A 8 11.77 -15.34 15.18
CA LEU A 8 11.03 -14.69 14.10
C LEU A 8 11.10 -15.50 12.80
N ARG A 9 12.29 -16.02 12.45
CA ARG A 9 12.48 -16.89 11.28
C ARG A 9 11.70 -18.19 11.42
N GLU A 10 11.77 -18.82 12.59
CA GLU A 10 11.00 -20.03 12.88
C GLU A 10 9.48 -19.77 12.77
N LEU A 11 8.99 -18.66 13.34
CA LEU A 11 7.59 -18.28 13.26
C LEU A 11 7.13 -18.05 11.82
N ALA A 12 7.96 -17.41 10.99
CA ALA A 12 7.66 -17.22 9.57
C ALA A 12 7.52 -18.58 8.85
N GLY A 13 8.46 -19.49 9.06
CA GLY A 13 8.37 -20.85 8.51
C GLY A 13 7.14 -21.63 9.00
N ASN A 14 6.73 -21.43 10.25
CA ASN A 14 5.49 -22.03 10.78
C ASN A 14 4.24 -21.45 10.09
N TYR A 15 4.22 -20.16 9.76
CA TYR A 15 3.14 -19.58 8.96
C TYR A 15 3.12 -20.10 7.53
N ALA A 16 4.28 -20.25 6.88
CA ALA A 16 4.35 -20.86 5.54
C ALA A 16 3.74 -22.27 5.53
N LYS A 17 4.13 -23.12 6.49
CA LYS A 17 3.56 -24.47 6.66
C LYS A 17 2.07 -24.44 6.99
N TYR A 18 1.62 -23.49 7.80
CA TYR A 18 0.20 -23.34 8.14
C TYR A 18 -0.62 -23.00 6.90
N LEU A 19 -0.17 -22.02 6.10
CA LEU A 19 -0.82 -21.60 4.86
C LEU A 19 -0.88 -22.74 3.83
N GLU A 20 0.16 -23.57 3.75
CA GLU A 20 0.19 -24.75 2.90
C GLU A 20 -0.80 -25.84 3.36
N SER A 21 -0.87 -26.07 4.68
CA SER A 21 -1.70 -27.15 5.26
C SER A 21 -3.17 -26.79 5.43
N HIS A 22 -3.54 -25.51 5.35
CA HIS A 22 -4.91 -25.01 5.57
C HIS A 22 -5.37 -24.12 4.40
N PRO A 23 -5.50 -24.66 3.16
CA PRO A 23 -5.91 -23.89 1.99
C PRO A 23 -7.33 -23.32 2.11
N GLU A 24 -8.16 -23.86 3.00
CA GLU A 24 -9.50 -23.37 3.32
C GLU A 24 -9.50 -22.10 4.18
N ALA A 25 -8.39 -21.80 4.85
CA ALA A 25 -8.28 -20.60 5.67
C ALA A 25 -8.23 -19.36 4.77
N LEU A 26 -9.14 -18.41 5.03
CA LEU A 26 -9.14 -17.14 4.32
C LEU A 26 -7.86 -16.37 4.65
N PHE A 27 -7.07 -16.06 3.62
CA PHE A 27 -5.80 -15.35 3.78
C PHE A 27 -5.96 -14.03 4.55
N ALA A 28 -7.04 -13.29 4.25
CA ALA A 28 -7.38 -12.05 4.94
C ALA A 28 -7.58 -12.24 6.45
N ASP A 29 -8.19 -13.35 6.89
CA ASP A 29 -8.42 -13.63 8.31
C ASP A 29 -7.11 -14.01 9.02
N VAL A 30 -6.20 -14.71 8.33
CA VAL A 30 -4.85 -14.98 8.83
C VAL A 30 -4.09 -13.65 8.99
N CYS A 31 -4.09 -12.79 7.97
CA CYS A 31 -3.48 -11.46 8.04
C CYS A 31 -4.07 -10.62 9.18
N PHE A 32 -5.40 -10.59 9.32
CA PHE A 32 -6.07 -9.88 10.40
C PHE A 32 -5.63 -10.40 11.77
N THR A 33 -5.67 -11.72 11.97
CA THR A 33 -5.31 -12.36 13.23
C THR A 33 -3.85 -12.13 13.59
N THR A 34 -2.93 -12.19 12.62
CA THR A 34 -1.50 -11.92 12.87
C THR A 34 -1.24 -10.48 13.29
N ASN A 35 -2.05 -9.54 12.80
CA ASN A 35 -1.92 -8.11 13.12
C ASN A 35 -2.62 -7.70 14.42
N THR A 36 -3.83 -8.21 14.69
CA THR A 36 -4.68 -7.74 15.80
C THR A 36 -4.80 -8.73 16.95
N GLY A 37 -4.72 -10.03 16.66
CA GLY A 37 -4.96 -11.11 17.62
C GLY A 37 -3.71 -11.64 18.32
N ARG A 38 -2.52 -11.14 17.99
CA ARG A 38 -1.23 -11.61 18.53
C ARG A 38 -0.46 -10.49 19.22
N SER A 39 0.35 -10.86 20.21
CA SER A 39 1.25 -9.93 20.87
C SER A 39 2.34 -9.41 19.91
N HIS A 40 2.56 -8.10 19.96
CA HIS A 40 3.64 -7.44 19.22
C HIS A 40 4.93 -7.44 20.05
N PHE A 41 6.01 -7.96 19.45
CA PHE A 41 7.36 -7.97 20.01
C PHE A 41 8.31 -7.09 19.18
N GLU A 42 9.53 -6.90 19.67
CA GLU A 42 10.52 -6.01 19.05
C GLU A 42 11.00 -6.50 17.68
N HIS A 43 11.24 -7.81 17.50
CA HIS A 43 11.66 -8.34 16.20
C HIS A 43 10.43 -8.56 15.33
N ARG A 44 10.33 -7.83 14.22
CA ARG A 44 9.18 -7.83 13.32
C ARG A 44 9.58 -8.21 11.91
N LEU A 45 8.68 -8.93 11.26
CA LEU A 45 8.72 -9.28 9.85
C LEU A 45 7.39 -8.83 9.26
N ALA A 46 7.45 -8.20 8.09
CA ALA A 46 6.29 -7.82 7.31
C ALA A 46 6.51 -8.23 5.85
N LEU A 47 5.44 -8.70 5.21
CA LEU A 47 5.40 -9.00 3.79
C LEU A 47 4.04 -8.57 3.24
N VAL A 48 3.99 -8.31 1.94
CA VAL A 48 2.77 -7.99 1.21
C VAL A 48 2.55 -9.08 0.18
N ALA A 49 1.35 -9.66 0.13
CA ALA A 49 0.97 -10.70 -0.80
C ALA A 49 -0.52 -10.61 -1.10
N GLY A 50 -0.93 -11.00 -2.30
CA GLY A 50 -2.34 -11.07 -2.72
C GLY A 50 -3.00 -12.42 -2.41
N SER A 51 -2.25 -13.42 -1.97
CA SER A 51 -2.76 -14.76 -1.67
C SER A 51 -1.88 -15.54 -0.69
N SER A 52 -2.43 -16.62 -0.11
CA SER A 52 -1.68 -17.56 0.74
C SER A 52 -0.48 -18.17 0.02
N ALA A 53 -0.63 -18.54 -1.26
CA ALA A 53 0.44 -19.13 -2.06
C ALA A 53 1.57 -18.14 -2.35
N GLU A 54 1.23 -16.88 -2.67
CA GLU A 54 2.25 -15.84 -2.85
C GLU A 54 2.97 -15.55 -1.53
N ALA A 55 2.25 -15.49 -0.41
CA ALA A 55 2.85 -15.29 0.91
C ALA A 55 3.83 -16.41 1.28
N GLN A 56 3.46 -17.67 1.03
CA GLN A 56 4.33 -18.82 1.22
C GLN A 56 5.61 -18.67 0.39
N GLY A 57 5.49 -18.43 -0.92
CA GLY A 57 6.63 -18.28 -1.81
C GLY A 57 7.59 -17.16 -1.39
N ARG A 58 7.06 -16.03 -0.91
CA ARG A 58 7.85 -14.91 -0.38
C ARG A 58 8.53 -15.23 0.95
N ILE A 59 7.89 -16.00 1.83
CA ILE A 59 8.53 -16.47 3.07
C ILE A 59 9.70 -17.39 2.73
N ASP A 60 9.50 -18.35 1.82
CA ASP A 60 10.51 -19.34 1.45
C ASP A 60 11.71 -18.71 0.72
N SER A 61 11.48 -17.68 -0.10
CA SER A 61 12.54 -16.93 -0.79
C SER A 61 13.18 -15.83 0.06
N ALA A 62 12.72 -15.65 1.30
CA ALA A 62 13.09 -14.54 2.17
C ALA A 62 12.84 -13.14 1.58
N ASP A 63 11.85 -13.01 0.70
CA ASP A 63 11.37 -11.74 0.14
C ASP A 63 10.38 -11.07 1.10
N TYR A 64 10.92 -10.54 2.19
CA TYR A 64 10.17 -9.82 3.21
C TYR A 64 11.03 -8.76 3.89
N ILE A 65 10.38 -7.84 4.60
CA ILE A 65 11.05 -6.80 5.37
C ILE A 65 11.17 -7.25 6.81
N VAL A 66 12.39 -7.18 7.36
CA VAL A 66 12.65 -7.39 8.78
C VAL A 66 13.13 -6.11 9.45
N GLY A 67 12.75 -5.94 10.71
CA GLY A 67 13.18 -4.79 11.50
C GLY A 67 13.02 -5.01 12.98
N LYS A 68 13.67 -4.15 13.77
CA LYS A 68 13.48 -4.08 15.21
C LYS A 68 12.69 -2.82 15.54
N ALA A 69 11.51 -2.98 16.14
CA ALA A 69 10.66 -1.88 16.57
C ALA A 69 10.90 -1.57 18.05
N GLY A 70 10.95 -0.27 18.38
CA GLY A 70 10.88 0.19 19.77
C GLY A 70 9.47 0.11 20.34
N TRP A 71 9.36 0.23 21.67
CA TRP A 71 8.08 0.27 22.40
C TRP A 71 7.43 1.64 22.39
N GLU A 72 8.20 2.68 22.11
CA GLU A 72 7.68 4.05 22.07
C GLU A 72 6.87 4.30 20.81
N LYS A 73 5.76 5.02 20.98
CA LYS A 73 4.95 5.45 19.85
C LYS A 73 5.74 6.46 19.03
N SER A 74 6.07 6.10 17.80
CA SER A 74 6.75 7.02 16.87
C SER A 74 5.89 8.25 16.61
N LYS A 75 6.53 9.43 16.64
CA LYS A 75 5.91 10.66 16.14
C LYS A 75 5.94 10.60 14.62
N VAL A 76 4.77 10.67 14.00
CA VAL A 76 4.62 10.63 12.54
C VAL A 76 4.47 12.05 12.03
N VAL A 77 5.20 12.39 10.98
CA VAL A 77 5.08 13.63 10.21
C VAL A 77 4.77 13.25 8.77
N PHE A 78 3.78 13.92 8.17
CA PHE A 78 3.49 13.77 6.75
C PHE A 78 4.23 14.86 5.98
N LEU A 79 5.09 14.42 5.06
CA LEU A 79 5.81 15.29 4.13
C LEU A 79 5.12 15.17 2.77
N PHE A 80 4.62 16.29 2.27
CA PHE A 80 4.02 16.38 0.95
C PHE A 80 5.10 16.84 -0.03
N THR A 81 5.39 16.02 -1.02
CA THR A 81 6.35 16.36 -2.07
C THR A 81 5.80 17.48 -2.93
N GLY A 82 6.67 18.38 -3.39
CA GLY A 82 6.30 19.33 -4.43
C GLY A 82 6.26 18.67 -5.81
N GLN A 83 6.31 19.51 -6.84
CA GLN A 83 6.40 19.09 -8.22
C GLN A 83 7.63 18.20 -8.51
N GLY A 84 7.46 17.24 -9.41
CA GLY A 84 8.48 16.31 -9.91
C GLY A 84 8.33 14.87 -9.39
N SER A 85 7.26 14.55 -8.67
CA SER A 85 6.96 13.18 -8.19
C SER A 85 5.69 12.60 -8.82
N GLU A 86 5.02 13.38 -9.64
CA GLU A 86 3.85 12.99 -10.41
C GLU A 86 4.23 12.01 -11.55
N TYR A 87 3.36 11.04 -11.78
CA TYR A 87 3.44 10.14 -12.93
C TYR A 87 2.02 9.84 -13.43
N PRO A 88 1.88 9.48 -14.71
CA PRO A 88 0.55 9.25 -15.27
C PRO A 88 -0.21 8.13 -14.55
N ASN A 89 -1.53 8.29 -14.41
CA ASN A 89 -2.41 7.34 -13.69
C ASN A 89 -2.03 7.13 -12.21
N MET A 90 -1.33 8.07 -11.57
CA MET A 90 -1.01 8.00 -10.15
C MET A 90 -2.28 7.77 -9.31
N GLY A 91 -2.22 6.76 -8.44
CA GLY A 91 -3.35 6.43 -7.57
C GLY A 91 -4.57 5.83 -8.27
N ARG A 92 -4.54 5.55 -9.59
CA ARG A 92 -5.69 4.97 -10.32
C ARG A 92 -6.21 3.67 -9.69
N GLN A 93 -5.30 2.76 -9.31
CA GLN A 93 -5.70 1.52 -8.64
C GLN A 93 -6.40 1.79 -7.30
N LEU A 94 -5.97 2.82 -6.54
CA LEU A 94 -6.64 3.22 -5.30
C LEU A 94 -8.02 3.82 -5.60
N TYR A 95 -8.14 4.64 -6.64
CA TYR A 95 -9.42 5.19 -7.08
C TYR A 95 -10.42 4.09 -7.49
N GLU A 96 -9.95 3.06 -8.20
CA GLU A 96 -10.81 1.96 -8.65
C GLU A 96 -11.20 1.03 -7.48
N THR A 97 -10.25 0.73 -6.57
CA THR A 97 -10.43 -0.31 -5.56
C THR A 97 -10.81 0.17 -4.16
N GLN A 98 -10.52 1.43 -3.80
CA GLN A 98 -10.70 1.95 -2.44
C GLN A 98 -11.81 3.02 -2.39
N PRO A 99 -13.00 2.71 -1.82
CA PRO A 99 -14.13 3.63 -1.81
C PRO A 99 -13.85 5.00 -1.19
N LEU A 100 -13.14 5.03 -0.06
CA LEU A 100 -12.80 6.27 0.63
C LEU A 100 -11.86 7.15 -0.21
N PHE A 101 -10.84 6.55 -0.84
CA PHE A 101 -9.93 7.30 -1.71
C PHE A 101 -10.69 7.94 -2.88
N ARG A 102 -11.54 7.16 -3.55
CA ARG A 102 -12.41 7.65 -4.62
C ARG A 102 -13.34 8.76 -4.19
N GLU A 103 -13.97 8.62 -3.02
CA GLU A 103 -14.86 9.64 -2.48
C GLU A 103 -14.12 10.96 -2.26
N ILE A 104 -12.96 10.92 -1.59
CA ILE A 104 -12.16 12.12 -1.33
C ILE A 104 -11.66 12.74 -2.63
N LEU A 105 -11.21 11.94 -3.60
CA LEU A 105 -10.75 12.48 -4.88
C LEU A 105 -11.90 13.15 -5.68
N ASN A 106 -13.10 12.57 -5.64
CA ASN A 106 -14.29 13.18 -6.25
C ASN A 106 -14.68 14.49 -5.55
N GLN A 107 -14.46 14.61 -4.23
CA GLN A 107 -14.66 15.87 -3.51
C GLN A 107 -13.63 16.92 -3.94
N CYS A 108 -12.36 16.55 -4.11
CA CYS A 108 -11.33 17.45 -4.63
C CYS A 108 -11.67 17.94 -6.04
N ASP A 109 -12.09 17.04 -6.94
CA ASP A 109 -12.57 17.40 -8.28
C ASP A 109 -13.73 18.39 -8.23
N ALA A 110 -14.70 18.17 -7.33
CA ALA A 110 -15.82 19.08 -7.15
C ALA A 110 -15.40 20.48 -6.69
N VAL A 111 -14.39 20.58 -5.82
CA VAL A 111 -13.82 21.87 -5.36
C VAL A 111 -13.06 22.57 -6.48
N LEU A 112 -12.40 21.82 -7.35
CA LEU A 112 -11.57 22.32 -8.44
C LEU A 112 -12.33 22.57 -9.74
N ARG A 113 -13.66 22.40 -9.78
CA ARG A 113 -14.50 22.74 -10.94
C ARG A 113 -14.35 24.14 -11.54
N PRO A 114 -13.88 25.18 -10.83
CA PRO A 114 -13.53 26.45 -11.47
C PRO A 114 -12.36 26.35 -12.46
N LEU A 115 -11.57 25.27 -12.44
CA LEU A 115 -10.63 24.94 -13.50
C LEU A 115 -11.38 24.49 -14.76
N ASN A 116 -10.89 24.88 -15.93
CA ASN A 116 -11.53 24.54 -17.21
C ASN A 116 -11.47 23.04 -17.56
N VAL A 117 -10.69 22.24 -16.81
CA VAL A 117 -10.51 20.80 -17.00
C VAL A 117 -10.76 20.09 -15.66
N PRO A 118 -11.62 19.04 -15.61
CA PRO A 118 -11.82 18.23 -14.41
C PRO A 118 -10.50 17.60 -13.93
N LEU A 119 -10.32 17.53 -12.60
CA LEU A 119 -9.12 16.96 -11.99
C LEU A 119 -8.96 15.48 -12.38
N LEU A 120 -10.07 14.73 -12.44
CA LEU A 120 -10.01 13.30 -12.78
C LEU A 120 -9.54 13.08 -14.21
N ASP A 121 -9.93 13.96 -15.14
CA ASP A 121 -9.50 13.90 -16.55
C ASP A 121 -8.00 14.25 -16.69
N LEU A 122 -7.47 15.06 -15.77
CA LEU A 122 -6.04 15.36 -15.69
C LEU A 122 -5.24 14.19 -15.08
N LEU A 123 -5.79 13.47 -14.11
CA LEU A 123 -5.11 12.37 -13.43
C LEU A 123 -5.17 11.06 -14.23
N TYR A 124 -6.29 10.80 -14.89
CA TYR A 124 -6.59 9.53 -15.53
C TYR A 124 -6.84 9.74 -17.02
N SER A 125 -5.91 9.23 -17.81
CA SER A 125 -6.04 9.17 -19.26
C SER A 125 -6.33 7.75 -19.70
N ASP A 126 -7.22 7.62 -20.67
CA ASP A 126 -7.42 6.39 -21.43
C ASP A 126 -6.54 6.35 -22.69
N ASP A 127 -5.67 7.35 -22.89
CA ASP A 127 -4.67 7.35 -23.96
C ASP A 127 -3.60 6.26 -23.69
N PRO A 128 -3.32 5.37 -24.66
CA PRO A 128 -2.26 4.39 -24.54
C PRO A 128 -0.85 4.99 -24.36
N ASN A 129 -0.67 6.30 -24.60
CA ASN A 129 0.52 7.05 -24.25
C ASN A 129 0.24 8.05 -23.11
N PRO A 130 0.27 7.62 -21.85
CA PRO A 130 -0.18 8.42 -20.72
C PRO A 130 0.83 9.53 -20.33
N ASP A 131 2.07 9.49 -20.86
CA ASP A 131 3.09 10.53 -20.68
C ASP A 131 2.69 11.89 -21.28
N ILE A 132 1.65 11.93 -22.12
CA ILE A 132 1.14 13.15 -22.77
C ILE A 132 0.25 13.98 -21.83
N VAL A 133 -0.28 13.38 -20.76
CA VAL A 133 -1.37 13.99 -19.96
C VAL A 133 -0.86 14.85 -18.80
N LEU A 134 0.41 14.69 -18.41
CA LEU A 134 1.07 15.65 -17.54
C LEU A 134 1.30 16.95 -18.32
N SER A 135 0.28 17.82 -18.25
CA SER A 135 0.33 19.17 -18.78
C SER A 135 1.57 19.88 -18.21
N THR A 136 2.45 20.35 -19.09
CA THR A 136 3.57 21.22 -18.70
C THR A 136 3.12 22.59 -18.20
N ASP A 137 1.83 22.92 -18.35
CA ASP A 137 1.20 24.08 -17.73
C ASP A 137 0.97 23.83 -16.23
N MET A 138 1.66 24.64 -15.43
CA MET A 138 1.65 24.63 -13.97
C MET A 138 0.24 24.82 -13.38
N THR A 139 -0.67 25.46 -14.11
CA THR A 139 -2.06 25.69 -13.70
C THR A 139 -2.81 24.38 -13.48
N TYR A 140 -2.47 23.34 -14.26
CA TYR A 140 -3.12 22.03 -14.20
C TYR A 140 -2.29 20.97 -13.48
N LEU A 141 -0.97 21.17 -13.40
CA LEU A 141 -0.07 20.22 -12.77
C LEU A 141 -0.07 20.33 -11.24
N GLN A 142 -0.08 21.54 -10.67
CA GLN A 142 -0.09 21.69 -9.21
C GLN A 142 -1.32 21.08 -8.51
N PRO A 143 -2.54 21.17 -9.07
CA PRO A 143 -3.72 20.51 -8.49
C PRO A 143 -3.68 18.97 -8.52
N THR A 144 -2.76 18.36 -9.28
CA THR A 144 -2.59 16.89 -9.37
C THR A 144 -1.60 16.31 -8.36
N LEU A 145 -0.94 17.17 -7.56
CA LEU A 145 0.00 16.81 -6.48
C LEU A 145 -0.74 16.60 -5.15
#